data_AF-A0A972VFY0-F1
#
_entry.id   AF-A0A972VFY0-F1
#
_cell.length_a   1.000
_cell.length_b   1.000
_cell.length_c   1.000
_cell.angle_alpha   90.00
_cell.angle_beta   90.00
_cell.angle_gamma   90.00
#
_symmetry.space_group_name_H-M   'P 1'
#
loop_
_entity.id
_entity.type
_entity.pdbx_description
1 polymer ?
#
loop_
_entity_poly.entity_id
_entity_poly.type
_entity_poly.pdbx_seq_one_letter_code
_entity_poly.pdbx_strand_id
1 'polypeptide(L)'
;MATLKLGQLVLDVPFFQAALSGYTDWAMRKLAKDFGCPLSLTGVMLAKSVANPKVLKKDAFRPFEDEHPVGAQLMSRTPATMAQAAADCVTAGYDLVDLNFACPAP
;
A
#
# COMPACT_ATOMS: atom_id res chain seq x y z
N MET A 1 15.58 19.07 9.20
CA MET A 1 14.50 18.20 9.70
C MET A 1 15.00 16.76 9.74
N ALA A 2 14.46 15.91 10.61
CA ALA A 2 14.87 14.50 10.66
C ALA A 2 14.25 13.74 9.49
N THR A 3 15.08 13.04 8.71
CA THR A 3 14.65 12.16 7.63
C THR A 3 14.16 10.83 8.20
N LEU A 4 13.15 10.21 7.57
CA LEU A 4 12.67 8.88 7.93
C LEU A 4 13.14 7.86 6.88
N LYS A 5 13.76 6.77 7.33
CA LYS A 5 14.23 5.69 6.46
C LYS A 5 13.41 4.42 6.69
N LEU A 6 12.78 3.90 5.63
CA LEU A 6 12.03 2.64 5.62
C LEU A 6 12.66 1.71 4.57
N GLY A 7 13.55 0.83 5.02
CA GLY A 7 14.33 -0.01 4.10
C GLY A 7 15.17 0.84 3.14
N GLN A 8 14.81 0.83 1.85
CA GLN A 8 15.45 1.63 0.80
C GLN A 8 14.77 2.99 0.57
N LEU A 9 13.56 3.21 1.11
CA LEU A 9 12.85 4.49 1.00
C LEU A 9 13.45 5.49 1.99
N VAL A 10 13.72 6.70 1.51
CA VAL A 10 14.18 7.83 2.32
C VAL A 10 13.17 8.96 2.13
N LEU A 11 12.44 9.27 3.20
CA LEU A 11 11.47 10.37 3.24
C LEU A 11 12.14 11.59 3.88
N ASP A 12 11.93 12.74 3.26
CA ASP A 12 12.44 14.04 3.70
C ASP A 12 11.75 14.56 4.98
N VAL A 13 10.57 14.02 5.28
CA VAL A 13 9.79 14.30 6.50
C VAL A 13 9.35 13.01 7.21
N PRO A 14 9.12 13.04 8.54
CA PRO A 14 8.79 11.85 9.32
C PRO A 14 7.27 11.55 9.38
N PHE A 15 6.52 11.93 8.35
CA PHE A 15 5.08 11.66 8.25
C PHE A 15 4.69 11.30 6.82
N PHE A 16 3.63 10.51 6.69
CA PHE A 16 3.10 10.03 5.42
C PHE A 16 1.62 9.68 5.58
N GLN A 17 0.90 9.50 4.47
CA GLN A 17 -0.54 9.21 4.50
C GLN A 17 -0.81 7.77 4.97
N ALA A 18 -1.63 7.65 6.02
CA ALA A 18 -2.05 6.36 6.56
C ALA A 18 -3.00 5.60 5.62
N ALA A 19 -3.04 4.27 5.75
CA ALA A 19 -4.03 3.44 5.07
C ALA A 19 -5.41 3.64 5.70
N LEU A 20 -6.42 3.93 4.87
CA LEU A 20 -7.81 4.11 5.29
C LEU A 20 -8.68 3.27 4.38
N SER A 21 -9.13 2.11 4.88
CA SER A 21 -9.98 1.19 4.12
C SER A 21 -11.21 1.91 3.55
N GLY A 22 -11.38 1.87 2.23
CA GLY A 22 -12.49 2.52 1.53
C GLY A 22 -12.28 4.01 1.21
N TYR A 23 -11.12 4.60 1.56
CA TYR A 23 -10.84 6.01 1.32
C TYR A 23 -9.54 6.25 0.56
N THR A 24 -8.44 5.58 0.92
CA THR A 24 -7.13 5.79 0.30
C THR A 24 -7.00 5.08 -1.06
N ASP A 25 -7.88 5.45 -2.00
CA ASP A 25 -7.83 5.07 -3.40
C ASP A 25 -6.78 5.88 -4.18
N TRP A 26 -6.63 5.60 -5.48
CA TRP A 26 -5.66 6.30 -6.34
C TRP A 26 -5.90 7.81 -6.36
N ALA A 27 -7.16 8.27 -6.45
CA ALA A 27 -7.45 9.70 -6.55
C ALA A 27 -7.01 10.45 -5.29
N MET A 28 -7.27 9.90 -4.10
CA MET A 28 -6.82 10.49 -2.84
C MET A 28 -5.29 10.49 -2.72
N ARG A 29 -4.65 9.37 -3.06
CA ARG A 29 -3.18 9.23 -2.99
C ARG A 29 -2.47 10.17 -3.96
N LYS A 30 -2.99 10.28 -5.19
CA LYS A 30 -2.47 11.21 -6.19
C LYS A 30 -2.59 12.65 -5.73
N LEU A 31 -3.73 13.04 -5.14
CA LEU A 31 -3.91 14.36 -4.57
C LEU A 31 -2.89 14.61 -3.45
N ALA A 32 -2.73 13.67 -2.51
CA ALA A 32 -1.75 13.81 -1.43
C ALA A 32 -0.32 13.97 -1.96
N LYS A 33 0.04 13.20 -2.99
CA LYS A 33 1.33 13.32 -3.69
C LYS A 33 1.53 14.71 -4.28
N ASP A 34 0.51 15.25 -4.96
CA ASP A 34 0.55 16.58 -5.57
C ASP A 34 0.70 17.70 -4.52
N PHE A 35 0.23 17.48 -3.29
CA PHE A 35 0.44 18.37 -2.15
C PHE A 35 1.69 18.07 -1.32
N GLY A 36 2.61 17.24 -1.84
CA GLY A 36 3.93 17.01 -1.23
C GLY A 36 3.98 15.89 -0.20
N CYS A 37 2.99 15.00 -0.15
CA CYS A 37 3.08 13.80 0.69
C CYS A 37 4.19 12.87 0.15
N PRO A 38 5.19 12.49 0.97
CA PRO A 38 6.37 11.78 0.48
C PRO A 38 6.12 10.28 0.25
N LEU A 39 5.06 9.71 0.83
CA LEU A 39 4.63 8.32 0.71
C LEU A 39 3.13 8.25 1.02
N SER A 40 2.41 7.38 0.33
CA SER A 40 1.02 7.07 0.64
C SER A 40 0.79 5.57 0.71
N LEU A 41 -0.24 5.15 1.46
CA LEU A 41 -0.67 3.74 1.52
C LEU A 41 -2.04 3.57 0.87
N THR A 42 -2.26 2.41 0.24
CA THR A 42 -3.59 2.01 -0.23
C THR A 42 -4.58 1.86 0.92
N GLY A 43 -5.87 1.69 0.60
CA GLY A 43 -6.81 1.12 1.56
C GLY A 43 -6.37 -0.29 1.96
N VAL A 44 -6.88 -0.80 3.10
CA VAL A 44 -6.59 -2.17 3.52
C VAL A 44 -7.09 -3.15 2.46
N MET A 45 -6.18 -3.93 1.89
CA MET A 45 -6.50 -4.95 0.90
C MET A 45 -6.50 -6.33 1.54
N LEU A 46 -7.55 -7.11 1.30
CA LEU A 46 -7.56 -8.51 1.70
C LEU A 46 -6.53 -9.28 0.86
N ALA A 47 -5.57 -9.93 1.51
CA ALA A 47 -4.52 -10.72 0.87
C ALA A 47 -5.11 -11.79 -0.08
N LYS A 48 -6.21 -12.43 0.32
CA LYS A 48 -6.93 -13.41 -0.52
C LYS A 48 -7.44 -12.80 -1.84
N SER A 49 -7.83 -11.52 -1.83
CA SER A 49 -8.30 -10.82 -3.01
C SER A 49 -7.14 -10.46 -3.94
N VAL A 50 -6.07 -9.86 -3.40
CA VAL A 50 -4.92 -9.43 -4.21
C VAL A 50 -4.08 -10.60 -4.71
N ALA A 51 -4.10 -11.75 -4.04
CA ALA A 51 -3.48 -12.99 -4.52
C ALA A 51 -4.17 -13.56 -5.80
N ASN A 52 -5.29 -12.96 -6.24
CA ASN A 52 -5.86 -13.23 -7.55
C ASN A 52 -5.34 -12.20 -8.57
N PRO A 53 -4.55 -12.60 -9.58
CA PRO A 53 -3.97 -11.68 -10.56
C PRO A 53 -5.01 -10.85 -11.33
N LYS A 54 -6.22 -11.37 -11.53
CA LYS A 54 -7.30 -10.62 -12.20
C LYS A 54 -7.86 -9.50 -11.32
N VAL A 55 -7.82 -9.67 -10.01
CA VAL A 55 -8.26 -8.65 -9.05
C VAL A 55 -7.17 -7.59 -8.89
N LEU A 56 -5.92 -8.01 -8.73
CA LEU A 56 -4.78 -7.10 -8.57
C LEU A 56 -4.60 -6.16 -9.77
N LYS A 57 -4.94 -6.59 -10.98
CA LYS A 57 -4.90 -5.76 -12.20
C LYS A 57 -6.00 -4.70 -12.29
N LYS A 58 -7.00 -4.71 -11.42
CA LYS A 58 -8.05 -3.68 -11.43
C LYS A 58 -7.50 -2.38 -10.84
N ASP A 59 -8.00 -1.26 -11.34
CA ASP A 59 -7.61 0.09 -10.90
C ASP A 59 -7.76 0.32 -9.39
N ALA A 60 -8.68 -0.39 -8.74
CA ALA A 60 -8.85 -0.33 -7.29
C ALA A 60 -7.72 -0.99 -6.47
N PHE A 61 -6.87 -1.82 -7.09
CA PHE A 61 -5.85 -2.63 -6.39
C PHE A 61 -4.43 -2.48 -6.94
N ARG A 62 -4.24 -1.92 -8.14
CA ARG A 62 -2.92 -1.68 -8.71
C ARG A 62 -2.42 -0.28 -8.34
N PRO A 63 -1.09 -0.09 -8.23
CA PRO A 63 -0.52 1.23 -8.21
C PRO A 63 -0.54 1.84 -9.63
N PHE A 64 -0.41 3.16 -9.68
CA PHE A 64 -0.24 3.92 -10.91
C PHE A 64 1.13 4.60 -10.94
N GLU A 65 1.67 4.83 -12.14
CA GLU A 65 3.00 5.40 -12.34
C GLU A 65 3.16 6.82 -11.75
N ASP A 66 2.06 7.56 -11.57
CA ASP A 66 2.05 8.96 -11.16
C ASP A 66 1.86 9.19 -9.65
N GLU A 67 1.82 8.13 -8.85
CA GLU A 67 1.64 8.19 -7.38
C GLU A 67 2.82 7.63 -6.57
N HIS A 68 3.90 7.21 -7.23
CA HIS A 68 5.06 6.66 -6.51
C HIS A 68 5.78 7.71 -5.63
N PRO A 69 6.29 7.33 -4.45
CA PRO A 69 6.21 5.98 -3.88
C PRO A 69 4.86 5.70 -3.21
N VAL A 70 4.35 4.48 -3.38
CA VAL A 70 3.08 4.00 -2.82
C VAL A 70 3.24 2.63 -2.18
N GLY A 71 2.67 2.44 -0.99
CA GLY A 71 2.67 1.18 -0.28
C GLY A 71 1.32 0.48 -0.29
N ALA A 72 1.33 -0.85 -0.37
CA ALA A 72 0.16 -1.69 -0.21
C ALA A 72 0.01 -2.12 1.25
N GLN A 73 -1.15 -1.87 1.87
CA GLN A 73 -1.46 -2.46 3.18
C GLN A 73 -2.29 -3.73 3.01
N LEU A 74 -1.77 -4.86 3.53
CA LEU A 74 -2.35 -6.19 3.40
C LEU A 74 -2.89 -6.72 4.72
N MET A 75 -3.99 -7.46 4.65
CA MET A 75 -4.56 -8.20 5.77
C MET A 75 -4.87 -9.65 5.37
N SER A 76 -4.50 -10.61 6.22
CA SER A 76 -4.70 -12.05 5.98
C SER A 76 -4.96 -12.80 7.28
N ARG A 77 -5.62 -13.97 7.17
CA ARG A 77 -5.76 -14.95 8.26
C ARG A 77 -4.69 -16.04 8.26
N THR A 78 -3.92 -16.17 7.19
CA THR A 78 -2.87 -17.19 7.07
C THR A 78 -1.54 -16.59 6.57
N PRO A 79 -0.40 -17.05 7.12
CA PRO A 79 0.91 -16.62 6.65
C PRO A 79 1.15 -16.91 5.16
N ALA A 80 0.70 -18.06 4.67
CA ALA A 80 0.88 -18.46 3.27
C ALA A 80 0.21 -17.48 2.29
N THR A 81 -1.05 -17.11 2.55
CA THR A 81 -1.77 -16.14 1.71
C THR A 81 -1.16 -14.74 1.84
N MET A 82 -0.68 -14.36 3.03
CA MET A 82 -0.01 -13.08 3.23
C MET A 82 1.29 -12.99 2.41
N ALA A 83 2.11 -14.04 2.44
CA ALA A 83 3.37 -14.10 1.72
C ALA A 83 3.17 -14.03 0.19
N GLN A 84 2.20 -14.78 -0.35
CA GLN A 84 1.88 -14.72 -1.77
C GLN A 84 1.40 -13.32 -2.18
N ALA A 85 0.46 -12.75 -1.44
CA ALA A 85 -0.05 -11.41 -1.71
C ALA A 85 1.04 -10.33 -1.67
N ALA A 86 1.98 -10.42 -0.71
CA ALA A 86 3.11 -9.51 -0.63
C ALA A 86 4.00 -9.59 -1.88
N ALA A 87 4.33 -10.80 -2.33
CA ALA A 87 5.11 -11.00 -3.56
C ALA A 87 4.38 -10.49 -4.82
N ASP A 88 3.06 -10.70 -4.88
CA ASP A 88 2.23 -10.21 -5.98
C ASP A 88 2.17 -8.67 -6.00
N CYS A 89 2.08 -8.02 -4.84
CA CYS A 89 2.15 -6.56 -4.72
C CYS A 89 3.50 -6.01 -5.19
N VAL A 90 4.63 -6.64 -4.82
CA VAL A 90 5.95 -6.25 -5.34
C VAL A 90 5.98 -6.37 -6.86
N THR A 91 5.45 -7.47 -7.41
CA THR A 91 5.37 -7.69 -8.87
C THR A 91 4.47 -6.65 -9.56
N ALA A 92 3.42 -6.19 -8.88
CA ALA A 92 2.53 -5.14 -9.37
C ALA A 92 3.12 -3.73 -9.30
N GLY A 93 4.31 -3.55 -8.72
CA GLY A 93 5.04 -2.28 -8.68
C GLY A 93 4.91 -1.50 -7.37
N TYR A 94 4.37 -2.07 -6.29
CA TYR A 94 4.34 -1.38 -5.00
C TYR A 94 5.75 -1.22 -4.41
N ASP A 95 6.04 -0.03 -3.86
CA ASP A 95 7.34 0.32 -3.28
C ASP A 95 7.52 -0.17 -1.84
N LEU A 96 6.39 -0.43 -1.16
CA LEU A 96 6.33 -0.86 0.22
C LEU A 96 5.16 -1.83 0.42
N VAL A 97 5.37 -2.86 1.24
CA VAL A 97 4.30 -3.75 1.69
C VAL A 97 4.18 -3.62 3.20
N ASP A 98 3.00 -3.19 3.65
CA ASP A 98 2.65 -3.06 5.06
C ASP A 98 1.69 -4.19 5.47
N LEU A 99 1.92 -4.80 6.63
CA LEU A 99 1.16 -5.96 7.11
C LEU A 99 0.29 -5.55 8.28
N ASN A 100 -1.03 -5.46 8.06
CA ASN A 100 -1.98 -5.13 9.09
C ASN A 100 -2.34 -6.38 9.93
N PHE A 101 -1.84 -6.40 11.16
CA PHE A 101 -2.19 -7.39 12.20
C PHE A 101 -3.11 -6.81 13.30
N ALA A 102 -3.55 -5.56 13.14
CA ALA A 102 -4.23 -4.81 14.19
C ALA A 102 -5.76 -4.84 14.06
N CYS A 103 -6.31 -5.23 12.91
CA CYS A 103 -7.74 -5.19 12.68
C CYS A 103 -8.46 -6.28 13.50
N PRO A 104 -9.31 -5.92 14.49
CA PRO A 104 -10.10 -6.88 15.25
C PRO A 104 -11.41 -7.24 14.54
N ALA A 105 -11.55 -6.86 13.26
CA ALA A 105 -12.78 -7.09 12.51
C ALA A 105 -13.11 -8.59 12.44
N PRO A 106 -14.38 -8.98 12.65
CA PRO A 106 -14.81 -10.38 12.70
C PRO A 106 -14.50 -11.18 11.42
#